data_AF-A0A9E2Z3M9-F1
#
_entry.id   AF-A0A9E2Z3M9-F1
#
_cell.length_a   1.000
_cell.length_b   1.000
_cell.length_c   1.000
_cell.angle_alpha   90.00
_cell.angle_beta   90.00
_cell.angle_gamma   90.00
#
_symmetry.space_group_name_H-M   'P 1'
#
loop_
_entity.id
_entity.type
_entity.pdbx_description
1 polymer ?
#
loop_
_entity_poly.entity_id
_entity_poly.type
_entity_poly.pdbx_seq_one_letter_code
_entity_poly.pdbx_strand_id
1 'polypeptide(L)'
;MELASTPMTDRQRRYRETYRERVAGWYNGWLHVFIIYAIGFTALYIYIANLRDLRAWELLIVPVTFLGANFFEWWIHRFVMHRPSQVKAFRAIYNRHTLMHHQFFTDREMRFADHRDWRVTFFPPYALATFTLMSIPLAMAAGAIISANAGWLLIATTTSMYLIYEFMHFCCHVDENWFVRTVPFVNTIRRHHAAHHDQSIMMERNMNLTFPIMDWLFGTSDLNRGLLGHLFNGYDTRHVKTDMRRTSRTPRLDAVASAPAE
;
A
#
# COMPACT_ATOMS: atom_id res chain seq x y z
N MET A 1 -13.64 9.19 -17.28
CA MET A 1 -14.01 10.62 -17.17
C MET A 1 -13.36 11.12 -15.89
N GLU A 2 -12.75 12.30 -15.88
CA GLU A 2 -12.03 12.78 -14.68
C GLU A 2 -13.01 13.30 -13.61
N LEU A 3 -12.54 13.41 -12.36
CA LEU A 3 -13.29 14.02 -11.26
C LEU A 3 -13.72 15.46 -11.61
N ALA A 4 -15.01 15.76 -11.46
CA ALA A 4 -15.59 17.08 -11.77
C ALA A 4 -15.18 18.16 -10.75
N SER A 5 -15.14 17.83 -9.46
CA SER A 5 -14.72 18.72 -8.38
C SER A 5 -13.47 18.16 -7.72
N THR A 6 -12.35 18.88 -7.86
CA THR A 6 -11.04 18.39 -7.40
C THR A 6 -10.05 19.54 -7.21
N PRO A 7 -9.20 19.51 -6.16
CA PRO A 7 -8.14 20.49 -5.94
C PRO A 7 -6.84 20.14 -6.70
N MET A 8 -6.88 19.22 -7.68
CA MET A 8 -5.72 18.83 -8.48
C MET A 8 -5.06 20.02 -9.17
N THR A 9 -3.73 20.02 -9.15
CA THR A 9 -2.93 20.93 -9.99
C THR A 9 -2.99 20.51 -11.46
N ASP A 10 -2.72 21.44 -12.39
CA ASP A 10 -2.64 21.11 -13.82
C ASP A 10 -1.55 20.09 -14.14
N ARG A 11 -0.47 20.06 -13.34
CA ARG A 11 0.56 19.03 -13.45
C ARG A 11 0.00 17.65 -13.15
N GLN A 12 -0.75 17.48 -12.05
CA GLN A 12 -1.36 16.21 -11.69
C GLN A 12 -2.41 15.79 -12.73
N ARG A 13 -3.25 16.73 -13.19
CA ARG A 13 -4.27 16.47 -14.22
C ARG A 13 -3.64 15.92 -15.52
N ARG A 14 -2.61 16.60 -16.03
CA ARG A 14 -1.88 16.15 -17.22
C ARG A 14 -1.20 14.80 -17.00
N TYR A 15 -0.62 14.57 -15.82
CA TYR A 15 -0.02 13.28 -15.50
C TYR A 15 -1.05 12.14 -15.53
N ARG A 16 -2.22 12.33 -14.90
CA ARG A 16 -3.30 11.33 -14.89
C ARG A 16 -3.82 11.05 -16.30
N GLU A 17 -3.99 12.07 -17.12
CA GLU A 17 -4.38 11.95 -18.53
C GLU A 17 -3.37 11.11 -19.32
N THR A 18 -2.09 11.50 -19.33
CA THR A 18 -1.02 10.75 -20.02
C THR A 18 -0.88 9.32 -19.49
N TYR A 19 -1.03 9.11 -18.18
CA TYR A 19 -1.01 7.76 -17.60
C TYR A 19 -2.15 6.91 -18.16
N ARG A 20 -3.37 7.46 -18.20
CA ARG A 20 -4.55 6.75 -18.71
C ARG A 20 -4.43 6.44 -20.19
N GLU A 21 -3.87 7.33 -21.00
CA GLU A 21 -3.58 7.06 -22.42
C GLU A 21 -2.65 5.84 -22.60
N ARG A 22 -1.64 5.70 -21.74
CA ARG A 22 -0.73 4.54 -21.76
C ARG A 22 -1.37 3.26 -21.24
N VAL A 23 -2.36 3.38 -20.37
CA VAL A 23 -3.16 2.25 -19.87
C VAL A 23 -4.30 1.89 -20.82
N ALA A 24 -4.73 2.84 -21.66
CA ALA A 24 -5.84 2.70 -22.58
C ALA A 24 -5.62 1.52 -23.53
N GLY A 25 -6.62 0.65 -23.59
CA GLY A 25 -6.55 -0.66 -24.20
C GLY A 25 -7.52 -1.61 -23.50
N TRP A 26 -7.14 -2.89 -23.37
CA TRP A 26 -7.98 -3.95 -22.81
C TRP A 26 -8.07 -3.99 -21.27
N TYR A 27 -7.51 -2.99 -20.57
CA TYR A 27 -7.54 -3.00 -19.11
C TYR A 27 -8.96 -2.78 -18.57
N ASN A 28 -9.38 -3.68 -17.68
CA ASN A 28 -10.64 -3.57 -16.94
C ASN A 28 -10.38 -3.78 -15.44
N GLY A 29 -10.55 -2.72 -14.64
CA GLY A 29 -10.36 -2.76 -13.18
C GLY A 29 -11.19 -3.84 -12.47
N TRP A 30 -12.45 -4.04 -12.85
CA TRP A 30 -13.31 -5.06 -12.23
C TRP A 30 -12.78 -6.47 -12.47
N LEU A 31 -12.40 -6.78 -13.71
CA LEU A 31 -11.78 -8.06 -14.05
C LEU A 31 -10.45 -8.24 -13.30
N HIS A 32 -9.66 -7.18 -13.17
CA HIS A 32 -8.39 -7.21 -12.43
C HIS A 32 -8.59 -7.61 -10.96
N VAL A 33 -9.51 -6.94 -10.27
CA VAL A 33 -9.85 -7.23 -8.87
C VAL A 33 -10.41 -8.65 -8.74
N PHE A 34 -11.35 -9.02 -9.62
CA PHE A 34 -11.92 -10.37 -9.63
C PHE A 34 -10.85 -11.46 -9.73
N ILE A 35 -9.87 -11.32 -10.64
CA ILE A 35 -8.79 -12.29 -10.80
C ILE A 35 -7.94 -12.40 -9.53
N ILE A 36 -7.54 -11.28 -8.92
CA ILE A 36 -6.73 -11.27 -7.70
C ILE A 36 -7.44 -12.01 -6.57
N TYR A 37 -8.70 -11.67 -6.31
CA TYR A 37 -9.47 -12.28 -5.22
C TYR A 37 -9.88 -13.72 -5.52
N ALA A 38 -10.17 -14.08 -6.77
CA ALA A 38 -10.44 -15.46 -7.15
C ALA A 38 -9.22 -16.36 -6.89
N ILE A 39 -8.02 -15.93 -7.31
CA ILE A 39 -6.78 -16.66 -7.05
C ILE A 39 -6.51 -16.73 -5.54
N GLY A 40 -6.62 -15.60 -4.84
CA GLY A 40 -6.38 -15.51 -3.41
C GLY A 40 -7.32 -16.38 -2.58
N PHE A 41 -8.63 -16.33 -2.83
CA PHE A 41 -9.60 -17.17 -2.11
C PHE A 41 -9.50 -18.65 -2.48
N THR A 42 -9.16 -18.99 -3.73
CA THR A 42 -8.88 -20.38 -4.11
C THR A 42 -7.67 -20.91 -3.35
N ALA A 43 -6.59 -20.13 -3.26
CA ALA A 43 -5.40 -20.48 -2.50
C ALA A 43 -5.72 -20.66 -1.01
N LEU A 44 -6.43 -19.70 -0.39
CA LEU A 44 -6.85 -19.79 1.01
C LEU A 44 -7.74 -21.02 1.27
N TYR A 45 -8.68 -21.33 0.38
CA TYR A 45 -9.48 -22.54 0.46
C TYR A 45 -8.61 -23.79 0.48
N ILE A 46 -7.63 -23.90 -0.43
CA ILE A 46 -6.69 -25.04 -0.48
C ILE A 46 -5.91 -25.12 0.84
N TYR A 47 -5.38 -24.02 1.35
CA TYR A 47 -4.56 -24.03 2.57
C TYR A 47 -5.36 -24.44 3.80
N ILE A 48 -6.56 -23.88 3.97
CA ILE A 48 -7.43 -24.17 5.09
C ILE A 48 -7.95 -25.60 5.02
N ALA A 49 -8.30 -26.11 3.83
CA ALA A 49 -8.76 -27.48 3.63
C ALA A 49 -7.71 -28.55 3.94
N ASN A 50 -6.42 -28.17 4.01
CA ASN A 50 -5.33 -29.08 4.37
C ASN A 50 -4.94 -29.02 5.85
N LEU A 51 -5.57 -28.16 6.66
CA LEU A 51 -5.41 -28.20 8.12
C LEU A 51 -6.03 -29.49 8.68
N ARG A 52 -5.31 -30.17 9.57
CA ARG A 52 -5.76 -31.41 10.22
C ARG A 52 -5.43 -31.41 11.70
N ASP A 53 -6.37 -31.83 12.54
CA ASP A 53 -6.17 -31.99 13.99
C ASP A 53 -5.48 -30.77 14.65
N LEU A 54 -5.95 -29.56 14.27
CA LEU A 54 -5.35 -28.29 14.65
C LEU A 54 -5.28 -28.14 16.18
N ARG A 55 -4.06 -27.98 16.71
CA ARG A 55 -3.84 -27.73 18.13
C ARG A 55 -3.93 -26.23 18.40
N ALA A 56 -4.55 -25.85 19.52
CA ALA A 56 -4.79 -24.44 19.84
C ALA A 56 -3.51 -23.58 19.84
N TRP A 57 -2.36 -24.12 20.25
CA TRP A 57 -1.10 -23.37 20.25
C TRP A 57 -0.56 -23.11 18.84
N GLU A 58 -0.90 -23.93 17.84
CA GLU A 58 -0.47 -23.72 16.44
C GLU A 58 -1.05 -22.42 15.88
N LEU A 59 -2.18 -21.95 16.41
CA LEU A 59 -2.74 -20.65 16.07
C LEU A 59 -1.81 -19.48 16.39
N LEU A 60 -0.80 -19.64 17.25
CA LEU A 60 0.24 -18.62 17.48
C LEU A 60 1.09 -18.34 16.24
N ILE A 61 1.11 -19.25 15.26
CA ILE A 61 1.76 -19.01 13.97
C ILE A 61 1.12 -17.83 13.23
N VAL A 62 -0.19 -17.62 13.39
CA VAL A 62 -0.92 -16.52 12.73
C VAL A 62 -0.42 -15.15 13.20
N PRO A 63 -0.47 -14.75 14.49
CA PRO A 63 0.01 -13.44 14.92
C PRO A 63 1.51 -13.24 14.68
N VAL A 64 2.34 -14.29 14.78
CA VAL A 64 3.78 -14.20 14.48
C VAL A 64 4.00 -13.91 13.00
N THR A 65 3.35 -14.66 12.11
CA THR A 65 3.44 -14.47 10.66
C THR A 65 2.86 -13.12 10.25
N PHE A 66 1.74 -12.71 10.86
CA PHE A 66 1.12 -11.41 10.67
C PHE A 66 2.09 -10.26 10.97
N LEU A 67 2.78 -10.28 12.11
CA LEU A 67 3.77 -9.26 12.46
C LEU A 67 4.97 -9.29 11.49
N GLY A 68 5.42 -10.48 11.09
CA GLY A 68 6.46 -10.62 10.06
C GLY A 68 6.06 -10.02 8.71
N ALA A 69 4.82 -10.25 8.28
CA ALA A 69 4.27 -9.69 7.04
C ALA A 69 4.09 -8.16 7.14
N ASN A 70 3.63 -7.64 8.27
CA ASN A 70 3.51 -6.20 8.50
C ASN A 70 4.88 -5.49 8.53
N PHE A 71 5.91 -6.15 9.08
CA PHE A 71 7.31 -5.73 8.96
C PHE A 71 7.79 -5.73 7.51
N PHE A 72 7.54 -6.82 6.78
CA PHE A 72 7.94 -6.94 5.38
C PHE A 72 7.29 -5.85 4.51
N GLU A 73 6.00 -5.56 4.72
CA GLU A 73 5.28 -4.46 4.07
C GLU A 73 5.97 -3.11 4.33
N TRP A 74 6.24 -2.77 5.59
CA TRP A 74 6.96 -1.54 5.93
C TRP A 74 8.36 -1.49 5.29
N TRP A 75 9.09 -2.60 5.33
CA TRP A 75 10.44 -2.68 4.81
C TRP A 75 10.48 -2.50 3.29
N ILE A 76 9.63 -3.23 2.56
CA ILE A 76 9.60 -3.13 1.10
C ILE A 76 9.11 -1.74 0.68
N HIS A 77 8.12 -1.18 1.37
CA HIS A 77 7.62 0.15 1.05
C HIS A 77 8.71 1.21 1.26
N ARG A 78 9.42 1.18 2.38
CA ARG A 78 10.47 2.16 2.70
C ARG A 78 11.74 2.00 1.88
N PHE A 79 12.24 0.77 1.74
CA PHE A 79 13.60 0.53 1.23
C PHE A 79 13.63 0.08 -0.23
N VAL A 80 12.50 -0.34 -0.80
CA VAL A 80 12.42 -0.78 -2.20
C VAL A 80 11.52 0.15 -3.00
N MET A 81 10.31 0.46 -2.50
CA MET A 81 9.34 1.27 -3.25
C MET A 81 9.67 2.77 -3.22
N HIS A 82 10.30 3.26 -2.15
CA HIS A 82 10.75 4.65 -1.97
C HIS A 82 12.25 4.88 -2.11
N ARG A 83 13.02 3.89 -2.57
CA ARG A 83 14.45 4.09 -2.86
C ARG A 83 14.82 3.57 -4.24
N PRO A 84 15.44 4.39 -5.10
CA PRO A 84 15.92 3.91 -6.38
C PRO A 84 17.00 2.83 -6.16
N SER A 85 16.98 1.80 -6.99
CA SER A 85 17.90 0.67 -6.90
C SER A 85 18.56 0.39 -8.25
N GLN A 86 19.78 -0.14 -8.21
CA GLN A 86 20.48 -0.63 -9.41
C GLN A 86 19.92 -2.00 -9.87
N VAL A 87 19.27 -2.74 -8.98
CA VAL A 87 18.61 -4.00 -9.32
C VAL A 87 17.36 -3.70 -10.13
N LYS A 88 17.30 -4.21 -11.38
CA LYS A 88 16.21 -3.90 -12.33
C LYS A 88 14.81 -4.16 -11.76
N ALA A 89 14.63 -5.27 -11.03
CA ALA A 89 13.36 -5.62 -10.41
C ALA A 89 12.94 -4.58 -9.35
N PHE A 90 13.83 -4.21 -8.44
CA PHE A 90 13.56 -3.19 -7.41
C PHE A 90 13.35 -1.81 -8.02
N ARG A 91 14.10 -1.47 -9.08
CA ARG A 91 13.87 -0.24 -9.84
C ARG A 91 12.48 -0.19 -10.48
N ALA A 92 11.99 -1.31 -11.01
CA ALA A 92 10.64 -1.38 -11.58
C ALA A 92 9.56 -1.16 -10.51
N ILE A 93 9.75 -1.72 -9.31
CA ILE A 93 8.87 -1.50 -8.15
C ILE A 93 8.89 -0.03 -7.73
N TYR A 94 10.08 0.57 -7.58
CA TYR A 94 10.25 2.00 -7.30
C TYR A 94 9.55 2.89 -8.34
N ASN A 95 9.75 2.60 -9.63
CA ASN A 95 9.14 3.37 -10.72
C ASN A 95 7.61 3.30 -10.66
N ARG A 96 7.04 2.12 -10.42
CA ARG A 96 5.58 1.94 -10.32
C ARG A 96 5.00 2.64 -9.09
N HIS A 97 5.75 2.67 -7.99
CA HIS A 97 5.27 3.29 -6.76
C HIS A 97 5.57 4.79 -6.71
N THR A 98 6.83 5.18 -6.57
CA THR A 98 7.21 6.57 -6.37
C THR A 98 7.00 7.43 -7.62
N LEU A 99 7.35 6.92 -8.81
CA LEU A 99 7.30 7.71 -10.04
C LEU A 99 5.96 7.60 -10.79
N MET A 100 5.09 6.67 -10.39
CA MET A 100 3.76 6.51 -10.98
C MET A 100 2.66 6.77 -9.96
N HIS A 101 2.53 5.93 -8.93
CA HIS A 101 1.48 6.06 -7.93
C HIS A 101 1.48 7.42 -7.22
N HIS A 102 2.63 7.88 -6.71
CA HIS A 102 2.79 9.17 -6.03
C HIS A 102 2.81 10.41 -6.95
N GLN A 103 2.86 10.21 -8.28
CA GLN A 103 2.63 11.30 -9.24
C GLN A 103 1.16 11.36 -9.67
N PHE A 104 0.49 10.21 -9.70
CA PHE A 104 -0.93 10.08 -10.04
C PHE A 104 -1.82 10.58 -8.89
N PHE A 105 -1.47 10.20 -7.66
CA PHE A 105 -2.13 10.61 -6.43
C PHE A 105 -1.20 11.54 -5.63
N THR A 106 -1.79 12.58 -5.03
CA THR A 106 -1.07 13.53 -4.17
C THR A 106 -1.83 13.72 -2.87
N ASP A 107 -1.22 14.34 -1.86
CA ASP A 107 -1.86 14.73 -0.60
C ASP A 107 -3.16 15.55 -0.79
N ARG A 108 -3.32 16.21 -1.95
CA ARG A 108 -4.49 17.03 -2.25
C ARG A 108 -5.62 16.26 -2.94
N GLU A 109 -5.28 15.33 -3.82
CA GLU A 109 -6.26 14.50 -4.51
C GLU A 109 -5.70 13.09 -4.69
N MET A 110 -6.28 12.15 -3.96
CA MET A 110 -5.93 10.74 -4.01
C MET A 110 -7.02 9.89 -4.64
N ARG A 111 -8.17 10.46 -5.00
CA ARG A 111 -9.31 9.64 -5.39
C ARG A 111 -9.16 9.12 -6.81
N PHE A 112 -9.58 7.88 -7.01
CA PHE A 112 -9.86 7.33 -8.33
C PHE A 112 -10.94 8.17 -9.01
N ALA A 113 -10.84 8.35 -10.33
CA ALA A 113 -11.92 8.92 -11.12
C ALA A 113 -12.81 7.83 -11.72
N ASP A 114 -12.20 6.71 -12.14
CA ASP A 114 -12.92 5.55 -12.63
C ASP A 114 -12.12 4.25 -12.40
N HIS A 115 -12.72 3.11 -12.77
CA HIS A 115 -12.15 1.78 -12.55
C HIS A 115 -10.83 1.53 -13.31
N ARG A 116 -10.46 2.35 -14.29
CA ARG A 116 -9.16 2.21 -14.98
C ARG A 116 -8.01 2.70 -14.10
N ASP A 117 -8.27 3.64 -13.19
CA ASP A 117 -7.27 4.16 -12.26
C ASP A 117 -6.83 3.10 -11.23
N TRP A 118 -7.64 2.05 -11.04
CA TRP A 118 -7.32 0.95 -10.12
C TRP A 118 -6.01 0.24 -10.47
N ARG A 119 -5.55 0.31 -11.72
CA ARG A 119 -4.25 -0.23 -12.15
C ARG A 119 -3.07 0.41 -11.44
N VAL A 120 -3.21 1.69 -11.04
CA VAL A 120 -2.18 2.44 -10.33
C VAL A 120 -1.95 1.83 -8.95
N THR A 121 -3.02 1.38 -8.30
CA THR A 121 -3.05 0.93 -6.90
C THR A 121 -2.89 -0.57 -6.75
N PHE A 122 -3.73 -1.37 -7.42
CA PHE A 122 -3.68 -2.82 -7.28
C PHE A 122 -2.39 -3.35 -7.87
N PHE A 123 -1.73 -4.25 -7.15
CA PHE A 123 -0.61 -4.99 -7.69
C PHE A 123 -1.06 -5.85 -8.88
N PRO A 124 -0.17 -6.09 -9.85
CA PRO A 124 -0.50 -6.94 -10.98
C PRO A 124 -0.68 -8.40 -10.51
N PRO A 125 -1.48 -9.25 -11.17
CA PRO A 125 -1.78 -10.59 -10.66
C PRO A 125 -0.54 -11.48 -10.42
N TYR A 126 0.53 -11.27 -11.20
CA TYR A 126 1.79 -11.99 -11.01
C TYR A 126 2.49 -11.65 -9.67
N ALA A 127 2.16 -10.53 -9.03
CA ALA A 127 2.73 -10.16 -7.73
C ALA A 127 2.19 -11.06 -6.62
N LEU A 128 0.89 -11.38 -6.62
CA LEU A 128 0.33 -12.38 -5.70
C LEU A 128 1.05 -13.73 -5.86
N ALA A 129 1.25 -14.18 -7.11
CA ALA A 129 2.01 -15.40 -7.39
C ALA A 129 3.44 -15.31 -6.85
N THR A 130 4.12 -14.16 -7.04
CA THR A 130 5.49 -13.92 -6.55
C THR A 130 5.56 -14.02 -5.03
N PHE A 131 4.68 -13.32 -4.30
CA PHE A 131 4.67 -13.38 -2.83
C PHE A 131 4.27 -14.76 -2.30
N THR A 132 3.40 -15.47 -3.01
CA THR A 132 3.07 -16.87 -2.70
C THR A 132 4.31 -17.76 -2.86
N LEU A 133 5.03 -17.65 -3.99
CA LEU A 133 6.27 -18.39 -4.24
C LEU A 133 7.37 -18.08 -3.22
N MET A 134 7.46 -16.82 -2.76
CA MET A 134 8.37 -16.45 -1.66
C MET A 134 7.95 -17.06 -0.32
N SER A 135 6.64 -17.22 -0.08
CA SER A 135 6.10 -17.79 1.15
C SER A 135 6.22 -19.31 1.22
N ILE A 136 6.13 -20.01 0.08
CA ILE A 136 6.20 -21.48 0.00
C ILE A 136 7.43 -22.07 0.72
N PRO A 137 8.69 -21.65 0.47
CA PRO A 137 9.84 -22.23 1.16
C PRO A 137 9.78 -22.00 2.67
N LEU A 138 9.27 -20.84 3.13
CA LEU A 138 9.08 -20.56 4.55
C LEU A 138 7.99 -21.46 5.15
N ALA A 139 6.89 -21.67 4.43
CA ALA A 139 5.81 -22.56 4.82
C ALA A 139 6.26 -24.02 4.87
N MET A 140 7.05 -24.47 3.91
CA MET A 140 7.63 -25.83 3.90
C MET A 140 8.57 -26.02 5.08
N ALA A 141 9.42 -25.04 5.39
CA ALA A 141 10.30 -25.08 6.54
C ALA A 141 9.51 -25.13 7.86
N ALA A 142 8.51 -24.27 8.04
CA ALA A 142 7.61 -24.32 9.21
C ALA A 142 6.86 -25.66 9.30
N GLY A 143 6.40 -26.16 8.14
CA GLY A 143 5.79 -27.48 7.96
C GLY A 143 6.63 -28.63 8.49
N ALA A 144 7.92 -28.63 8.12
CA ALA A 144 8.87 -29.68 8.45
C ALA A 144 9.41 -29.59 9.88
N ILE A 145 9.59 -28.37 10.41
CA ILE A 145 10.26 -28.12 11.69
C ILE A 145 9.27 -28.06 12.86
N ILE A 146 8.07 -27.50 12.64
CA ILE A 146 7.08 -27.25 13.70
C ILE A 146 5.93 -28.24 13.57
N SER A 147 5.18 -28.15 12.48
CA SER A 147 4.08 -29.06 12.12
C SER A 147 3.53 -28.72 10.74
N ALA A 148 2.88 -29.67 10.07
CA ALA A 148 2.21 -29.41 8.80
C ALA A 148 1.21 -28.24 8.88
N ASN A 149 0.46 -28.14 9.99
CA ASN A 149 -0.46 -27.02 10.22
C ASN A 149 0.28 -25.69 10.32
N ALA A 150 1.47 -25.63 10.91
CA ALA A 150 2.26 -24.39 10.95
C ALA A 150 2.61 -23.88 9.54
N GLY A 151 2.97 -24.80 8.63
CA GLY A 151 3.18 -24.45 7.22
C GLY A 151 1.93 -23.86 6.56
N TRP A 152 0.79 -24.52 6.73
CA TRP A 152 -0.49 -24.04 6.19
C TRP A 152 -0.96 -22.71 6.78
N LEU A 153 -0.82 -22.54 8.10
CA LEU A 153 -1.17 -21.30 8.78
C LEU A 153 -0.27 -20.14 8.35
N LEU A 154 1.03 -20.39 8.15
CA LEU A 154 1.96 -19.37 7.66
C LEU A 154 1.54 -18.88 6.27
N ILE A 155 1.39 -19.78 5.30
CA ILE A 155 1.04 -19.37 3.93
C ILE A 155 -0.38 -18.79 3.85
N ALA A 156 -1.33 -19.31 4.63
CA ALA A 156 -2.66 -18.70 4.75
C ALA A 156 -2.58 -17.27 5.29
N THR A 157 -1.72 -17.02 6.28
CA THR A 157 -1.56 -15.68 6.87
C THR A 157 -0.88 -14.72 5.89
N THR A 158 0.19 -15.13 5.19
CA THR A 158 0.86 -14.24 4.22
C THR A 158 -0.05 -13.91 3.03
N THR A 159 -0.79 -14.88 2.49
CA THR A 159 -1.79 -14.64 1.44
C THR A 159 -2.92 -13.73 1.93
N SER A 160 -3.42 -13.93 3.16
CA SER A 160 -4.44 -13.07 3.75
C SER A 160 -3.95 -11.63 3.89
N MET A 161 -2.70 -11.44 4.35
CA MET A 161 -2.10 -10.11 4.48
C MET A 161 -1.97 -9.39 3.15
N TYR A 162 -1.63 -10.11 2.07
CA TYR A 162 -1.62 -9.53 0.73
C TYR A 162 -3.02 -9.04 0.31
N LEU A 163 -4.07 -9.85 0.50
CA LEU A 163 -5.44 -9.44 0.15
C LEU A 163 -5.93 -8.27 1.00
N ILE A 164 -5.60 -8.25 2.29
CA ILE A 164 -5.90 -7.13 3.20
C ILE A 164 -5.19 -5.86 2.74
N TYR A 165 -3.91 -5.96 2.33
CA TYR A 165 -3.16 -4.83 1.76
C TYR A 165 -3.86 -4.26 0.54
N GLU A 166 -4.23 -5.09 -0.44
CA GLU A 166 -4.92 -4.63 -1.65
C GLU A 166 -6.26 -3.97 -1.32
N PHE A 167 -7.03 -4.56 -0.39
CA PHE A 167 -8.30 -4.01 0.07
C PHE A 167 -8.13 -2.65 0.76
N MET A 168 -7.23 -2.54 1.73
CA MET A 168 -7.01 -1.32 2.49
C MET A 168 -6.44 -0.21 1.62
N HIS A 169 -5.48 -0.53 0.75
CA HIS A 169 -4.93 0.42 -0.20
C HIS A 169 -6.01 0.94 -1.15
N PHE A 170 -6.85 0.06 -1.70
CA PHE A 170 -7.99 0.46 -2.51
C PHE A 170 -8.93 1.41 -1.75
N CYS A 171 -9.28 1.07 -0.51
CA CYS A 171 -10.12 1.91 0.34
C CYS A 171 -9.51 3.28 0.63
N CYS A 172 -8.19 3.46 0.56
CA CYS A 172 -7.55 4.76 0.70
C CYS A 172 -7.82 5.70 -0.49
N HIS A 173 -8.16 5.15 -1.66
CA HIS A 173 -8.27 5.88 -2.92
C HIS A 173 -9.70 5.95 -3.49
N VAL A 174 -10.70 5.29 -2.89
CA VAL A 174 -12.10 5.45 -3.30
C VAL A 174 -12.68 6.80 -2.87
N ASP A 175 -13.82 7.20 -3.43
CA ASP A 175 -14.57 8.36 -2.96
C ASP A 175 -14.96 8.24 -1.48
N GLU A 176 -15.05 9.39 -0.82
CA GLU A 176 -15.48 9.48 0.57
C GLU A 176 -16.91 8.93 0.72
N ASN A 177 -17.10 8.03 1.67
CA ASN A 177 -18.39 7.42 1.97
C ASN A 177 -18.42 6.99 3.45
N TRP A 178 -19.58 6.51 3.91
CA TRP A 178 -19.73 6.14 5.32
C TRP A 178 -18.71 5.09 5.77
N PHE A 179 -18.43 4.07 4.93
CA PHE A 179 -17.57 2.94 5.29
C PHE A 179 -16.13 3.38 5.54
N VAL A 180 -15.51 4.07 4.58
CA VAL A 180 -14.10 4.51 4.70
C VAL A 180 -13.90 5.57 5.78
N ARG A 181 -14.97 6.29 6.16
CA ARG A 181 -14.95 7.31 7.20
C ARG A 181 -15.04 6.71 8.61
N THR A 182 -15.83 5.65 8.80
CA THR A 182 -16.21 5.19 10.14
C THR A 182 -15.63 3.84 10.53
N VAL A 183 -15.31 2.95 9.59
CA VAL A 183 -14.81 1.62 9.92
C VAL A 183 -13.38 1.72 10.48
N PRO A 184 -13.11 1.19 11.68
CA PRO A 184 -11.78 1.19 12.27
C PRO A 184 -10.75 0.54 11.35
N PHE A 185 -9.47 0.91 11.52
CA PHE A 185 -8.35 0.54 10.64
C PHE A 185 -8.44 1.13 9.23
N VAL A 186 -9.59 1.01 8.55
CA VAL A 186 -9.80 1.59 7.21
C VAL A 186 -9.70 3.11 7.26
N ASN A 187 -10.37 3.75 8.20
CA ASN A 187 -10.32 5.20 8.35
C ASN A 187 -8.94 5.69 8.81
N THR A 188 -8.31 4.95 9.72
CA THR A 188 -6.93 5.19 10.20
C THR A 188 -5.95 5.14 9.03
N ILE A 189 -5.96 4.05 8.26
CA ILE A 189 -4.97 3.83 7.21
C ILE A 189 -5.18 4.77 6.04
N ARG A 190 -6.43 5.14 5.74
CA ARG A 190 -6.74 6.17 4.74
C ARG A 190 -6.12 7.52 5.09
N ARG A 191 -6.25 7.97 6.34
CA ARG A 191 -5.58 9.20 6.81
C ARG A 191 -4.06 9.04 6.85
N HIS A 192 -3.57 7.89 7.31
CA HIS A 192 -2.13 7.60 7.40
C HIS A 192 -1.47 7.63 6.00
N HIS A 193 -2.09 6.98 5.02
CA HIS A 193 -1.67 6.99 3.62
C HIS A 193 -1.82 8.38 2.99
N ALA A 194 -2.87 9.14 3.33
CA ALA A 194 -3.01 10.51 2.84
C ALA A 194 -1.86 11.41 3.28
N ALA A 195 -1.44 11.31 4.54
CA ALA A 195 -0.22 11.97 5.00
C ALA A 195 1.03 11.43 4.29
N HIS A 196 1.10 10.12 4.01
CA HIS A 196 2.18 9.52 3.24
C HIS A 196 2.32 10.08 1.82
N HIS A 197 1.23 10.51 1.17
CA HIS A 197 1.29 11.15 -0.16
C HIS A 197 1.83 12.59 -0.16
N ASP A 198 2.08 13.18 1.01
CA ASP A 198 2.77 14.46 1.11
C ASP A 198 4.25 14.28 0.75
N GLN A 199 4.62 14.80 -0.42
CA GLN A 199 5.97 14.77 -1.00
C GLN A 199 7.07 15.24 -0.04
N SER A 200 6.73 16.09 0.94
CA SER A 200 7.68 16.60 1.92
C SER A 200 8.10 15.58 2.98
N ILE A 201 7.34 14.49 3.15
CA ILE A 201 7.58 13.44 4.15
C ILE A 201 7.51 12.01 3.60
N MET A 202 6.96 11.80 2.39
CA MET A 202 6.66 10.48 1.81
C MET A 202 7.84 9.50 1.78
N MET A 203 9.06 10.02 1.70
CA MET A 203 10.28 9.21 1.61
C MET A 203 10.65 8.52 2.93
N GLU A 204 10.09 9.00 4.05
CA GLU A 204 10.54 8.59 5.39
C GLU A 204 9.42 8.19 6.33
N ARG A 205 8.17 8.63 6.07
CA ARG A 205 7.06 8.50 7.01
C ARG A 205 5.90 7.69 6.45
N ASN A 206 5.19 7.02 7.35
CA ASN A 206 3.91 6.34 7.11
C ASN A 206 3.99 5.26 6.03
N MET A 207 4.79 4.24 6.27
CA MET A 207 5.15 3.20 5.29
C MET A 207 4.26 1.96 5.36
N ASN A 208 3.55 1.73 6.44
CA ASN A 208 2.53 0.70 6.48
C ASN A 208 1.27 1.20 5.78
N LEU A 209 0.69 0.32 4.97
CA LEU A 209 -0.54 0.50 4.23
C LEU A 209 -1.64 -0.50 4.67
N THR A 210 -1.35 -1.34 5.65
CA THR A 210 -2.34 -2.10 6.40
C THR A 210 -2.52 -1.55 7.82
N PHE A 211 -1.71 -2.04 8.75
CA PHE A 211 -1.72 -1.66 10.15
C PHE A 211 -0.43 -0.89 10.46
N PRO A 212 -0.47 0.35 10.97
CA PRO A 212 0.73 1.17 11.23
C PRO A 212 1.53 0.73 12.46
N ILE A 213 1.75 -0.59 12.62
CA ILE A 213 2.47 -1.18 13.75
C ILE A 213 3.96 -0.89 13.62
N MET A 214 4.55 -1.09 12.44
CA MET A 214 5.99 -0.89 12.25
C MET A 214 6.33 0.60 12.16
N ASP A 215 5.41 1.43 11.66
CA ASP A 215 5.55 2.87 11.76
C ASP A 215 5.54 3.40 13.18
N TRP A 216 4.71 2.82 14.05
CA TRP A 216 4.78 3.10 15.49
C TRP A 216 6.11 2.59 16.08
N LEU A 217 6.44 1.32 15.83
CA LEU A 217 7.59 0.64 16.43
C LEU A 217 8.94 1.29 16.06
N PHE A 218 9.12 1.66 14.79
CA PHE A 218 10.36 2.30 14.31
C PHE A 218 10.30 3.83 14.32
N GLY A 219 9.25 4.41 14.91
CA GLY A 219 9.08 5.86 14.98
C GLY A 219 8.95 6.54 13.61
N THR A 220 8.50 5.82 12.57
CA THR A 220 8.30 6.36 11.21
C THR A 220 6.89 6.88 10.97
N SER A 221 5.99 6.86 11.95
CA SER A 221 4.72 7.58 11.81
C SER A 221 4.86 9.09 11.94
N ASP A 222 3.99 9.82 11.24
CA ASP A 222 3.75 11.26 11.44
C ASP A 222 2.97 11.59 12.73
N LEU A 223 2.42 10.58 13.42
CA LEU A 223 1.67 10.75 14.66
C LEU A 223 2.56 10.64 15.91
N ASN A 224 2.21 11.42 16.93
CA ASN A 224 2.77 11.32 18.29
C ASN A 224 1.76 10.62 19.22
N ARG A 225 1.65 9.28 19.10
CA ARG A 225 0.74 8.43 19.88
C ARG A 225 1.38 7.09 20.27
N GLY A 226 0.74 6.33 21.17
CA GLY A 226 1.08 4.92 21.39
C GLY A 226 0.52 3.99 20.30
N LEU A 227 0.79 2.68 20.39
CA LEU A 227 0.36 1.67 19.40
C LEU A 227 -1.15 1.71 19.13
N LEU A 228 -1.97 1.67 20.18
CA LEU A 228 -3.44 1.72 20.03
C LEU A 228 -3.89 3.02 19.37
N GLY A 229 -3.22 4.13 19.69
CA GLY A 229 -3.49 5.42 19.07
C GLY A 229 -3.15 5.44 17.58
N HIS A 230 -2.13 4.69 17.14
CA HIS A 230 -1.81 4.52 15.73
C HIS A 230 -2.82 3.62 15.02
N LEU A 231 -3.23 2.51 15.63
CA LEU A 231 -4.18 1.55 15.03
C LEU A 231 -5.60 2.13 14.91
N PHE A 232 -6.03 2.94 15.88
CA PHE A 232 -7.40 3.45 16.00
C PHE A 232 -7.47 4.98 15.93
N ASN A 233 -6.54 5.63 15.22
CA ASN A 233 -6.54 7.09 15.09
C ASN A 233 -7.77 7.63 14.35
N GLY A 234 -8.27 6.88 13.37
CA GLY A 234 -9.19 7.41 12.37
C GLY A 234 -8.59 8.62 11.64
N TYR A 235 -9.44 9.61 11.34
CA TYR A 235 -9.07 10.83 10.61
C TYR A 235 -8.46 11.93 11.49
N ASP A 236 -8.23 11.67 12.78
CA ASP A 236 -7.77 12.69 13.72
C ASP A 236 -6.39 13.24 13.33
N THR A 237 -6.24 14.57 13.37
CA THR A 237 -5.00 15.30 13.06
C THR A 237 -4.40 15.99 14.28
N ARG A 238 -5.05 15.94 15.46
CA ARG A 238 -4.56 16.61 16.69
C ARG A 238 -3.21 16.11 17.18
N HIS A 239 -2.84 14.89 16.80
CA HIS A 239 -1.60 14.25 17.23
C HIS A 239 -0.51 14.23 16.14
N VAL A 240 -0.67 15.00 15.06
CA VAL A 240 0.39 15.17 14.05
C VAL A 240 1.60 15.81 14.70
N LYS A 241 2.79 15.24 14.50
CA LYS A 241 4.06 15.80 14.94
C LYS A 241 4.32 17.16 14.29
N THR A 242 4.68 18.16 15.09
CA THR A 242 4.97 19.53 14.62
C THR A 242 6.44 19.75 14.29
N ASP A 243 7.31 18.84 14.72
CA ASP A 243 8.77 18.90 14.63
C ASP A 243 9.34 18.06 13.47
N MET A 244 8.50 17.56 12.57
CA MET A 244 8.95 16.78 11.42
C MET A 244 9.73 17.66 10.44
N ARG A 245 10.93 17.20 10.06
CA ARG A 245 11.66 17.74 8.91
C ARG A 245 10.81 17.56 7.66
N ARG A 246 10.43 18.67 7.04
CA ARG A 246 9.77 18.70 5.73
C ARG A 246 10.80 19.09 4.69
N THR A 247 10.96 18.29 3.65
CA THR A 247 11.73 18.72 2.47
C THR A 247 10.90 19.72 1.68
N SER A 248 11.56 20.66 0.98
CA SER A 248 10.83 21.58 0.11
C SER A 248 10.09 20.78 -0.96
N ARG A 249 8.81 21.11 -1.20
CA ARG A 249 8.12 20.70 -2.43
C ARG A 249 9.02 21.14 -3.58
N THR A 250 9.28 20.25 -4.54
CA THR A 250 10.17 20.50 -5.69
C THR A 250 10.03 21.96 -6.16
N PRO A 251 11.12 22.74 -6.25
CA PRO A 251 11.03 24.16 -6.56
C PRO A 251 10.19 24.37 -7.82
N ARG A 252 9.30 25.38 -7.81
CA ARG A 252 8.87 25.97 -9.07
C ARG A 252 10.15 26.48 -9.72
N LEU A 253 10.46 26.00 -10.91
CA LEU A 253 11.33 26.77 -11.80
C LEU A 253 10.53 28.05 -12.07
N ASP A 254 10.81 29.10 -11.30
CA ASP A 254 10.35 30.43 -11.65
C ASP A 254 10.85 30.67 -13.07
N ALA A 255 9.91 30.98 -13.98
CA ALA A 255 10.23 31.28 -15.35
C ALA A 255 11.29 32.37 -15.34
N VAL A 256 12.53 32.01 -15.66
CA VAL A 256 13.60 32.97 -15.87
C VAL A 256 13.10 33.87 -16.99
N ALA A 257 12.78 35.11 -16.61
CA ALA A 257 12.34 36.14 -17.52
C ALA A 257 13.29 36.18 -18.71
N SER A 258 12.76 35.96 -19.90
CA SER A 258 13.44 36.31 -21.15
C SER A 258 13.60 37.83 -21.17
N ALA A 259 14.71 38.32 -20.64
CA ALA A 259 15.16 39.67 -20.92
C ALA A 259 15.49 39.74 -22.43
N PRO A 260 14.98 40.73 -23.17
CA PRO A 260 15.37 40.92 -24.55
C PRO A 260 16.84 41.37 -24.57
N ALA A 261 17.62 40.78 -25.48
CA ALA A 261 18.95 41.28 -25.79
C ALA A 261 18.80 42.60 -26.56
N GLU A 262 19.39 43.67 -26.03
CA GLU A 262 19.80 44.85 -26.82
C GLU A 262 21.05 44.53 -27.64
#